data_AF-A0A2J6R1M2-F1
#
_entry.id   AF-A0A2J6R1M2-F1
#
_cell.length_a   1.000
_cell.length_b   1.000
_cell.length_c   1.000
_cell.angle_alpha   90.00
_cell.angle_beta   90.00
_cell.angle_gamma   90.00
#
_symmetry.space_group_name_H-M   'P 1'
#
loop_
_entity.id
_entity.type
_entity.pdbx_description
1 polymer ?
#
loop_
_entity_poly.entity_id
_entity_poly.type
_entity_poly.pdbx_seq_one_letter_code
_entity_poly.pdbx_strand_id
1 'polypeptide(L)'
;MPRFIIFVRATPETEATTKADSSELAQMIAYNKSVRAACILQIAEGLHTSSHDCRRIALGPSLEVTTGPFPAGELVAGFWI
;
A
#
# COMPACT_ATOMS: atom_id res chain seq x y z
N MET A 1 -7.51 0.91 -22.97
CA MET A 1 -8.18 1.39 -21.75
C MET A 1 -7.13 2.00 -20.84
N PRO A 2 -7.39 3.16 -20.21
CA PRO A 2 -6.49 3.73 -19.22
C PRO A 2 -6.38 2.80 -18.01
N ARG A 3 -5.22 2.81 -17.36
CA ARG A 3 -4.94 2.10 -16.11
C ARG A 3 -4.72 3.13 -15.03
N PHE A 4 -5.19 2.83 -13.83
CA PHE A 4 -5.04 3.70 -12.67
C PHE A 4 -4.30 2.95 -11.57
N ILE A 5 -3.62 3.71 -10.72
CA ILE A 5 -3.14 3.20 -9.44
C ILE A 5 -3.71 4.09 -8.35
N ILE A 6 -4.26 3.47 -7.32
CA ILE A 6 -4.81 4.14 -6.15
C ILE A 6 -3.89 3.81 -4.99
N PHE A 7 -3.23 4.83 -4.44
CA PHE A 7 -2.43 4.69 -3.22
C PHE A 7 -3.30 4.96 -2.00
N VAL A 8 -3.32 4.01 -1.07
CA VAL A 8 -3.96 4.16 0.24
C VAL A 8 -2.94 4.80 1.18
N ARG A 9 -3.22 6.03 1.61
CA ARG A 9 -2.31 6.75 2.52
C ARG A 9 -2.24 6.06 3.88
N ALA A 10 -1.04 6.02 4.44
CA ALA A 10 -0.86 5.56 5.80
C ALA A 10 -1.41 6.60 6.80
N THR A 11 -1.98 6.11 7.88
CA THR A 11 -2.40 6.88 9.05
C THR A 11 -1.63 6.40 10.29
N PRO A 12 -1.64 7.15 11.40
CA PRO A 12 -1.05 6.66 12.65
C PRO A 12 -1.57 5.27 13.06
N GLU A 13 -2.83 4.97 12.78
CA GLU A 13 -3.45 3.67 13.06
C GLU A 13 -2.91 2.56 12.17
N THR A 14 -2.66 2.82 10.87
CA THR A 14 -2.12 1.80 9.97
C THR A 14 -0.63 1.54 10.20
N GLU A 15 0.11 2.53 10.73
CA GLU A 15 1.53 2.42 11.09
C GLU A 15 1.74 1.83 12.49
N ALA A 16 0.77 1.98 13.38
CA ALA A 16 0.69 1.18 14.58
C ALA A 16 0.48 -0.27 14.15
N THR A 17 1.23 -1.23 14.71
CA THR A 17 1.13 -2.66 14.38
C THR A 17 -0.17 -3.29 14.91
N THR A 18 -1.26 -2.53 14.90
CA THR A 18 -2.60 -2.94 15.31
C THR A 18 -3.20 -3.80 14.22
N LYS A 19 -3.88 -4.86 14.67
CA LYS A 19 -4.55 -5.78 13.77
C LYS A 19 -5.82 -5.09 13.24
N ALA A 20 -5.97 -5.02 11.93
CA ALA A 20 -7.21 -4.57 11.31
C ALA A 20 -8.40 -5.43 11.79
N ASP A 21 -9.59 -4.84 11.89
CA ASP A 21 -10.79 -5.60 12.25
C ASP A 21 -11.05 -6.69 11.19
N SER A 22 -11.14 -7.92 11.66
CA SER A 22 -11.42 -9.10 10.83
C SER A 22 -12.70 -8.98 10.00
N SER A 23 -13.73 -8.29 10.52
CA SER A 23 -14.99 -8.10 9.81
C SER A 23 -14.84 -7.16 8.62
N GLU A 24 -14.17 -6.02 8.83
CA GLU A 24 -13.89 -5.03 7.78
C GLU A 24 -12.98 -5.63 6.70
N LEU A 25 -11.95 -6.39 7.11
CA LEU A 25 -11.07 -7.08 6.18
C LEU A 25 -11.83 -8.08 5.31
N ALA A 26 -12.76 -8.84 5.88
CA ALA A 26 -13.58 -9.79 5.13
C ALA A 26 -14.48 -9.11 4.10
N GLN A 27 -15.08 -7.96 4.46
CA GLN A 27 -15.89 -7.16 3.54
C GLN A 27 -15.04 -6.60 2.40
N MET A 28 -13.86 -6.07 2.70
CA MET A 28 -12.91 -5.58 1.69
C MET A 28 -12.48 -6.70 0.73
N ILE A 29 -12.18 -7.90 1.25
CA ILE A 29 -11.81 -9.06 0.44
C ILE A 29 -12.96 -9.47 -0.50
N ALA A 30 -14.19 -9.50 0.01
CA ALA A 30 -15.37 -9.82 -0.80
C ALA A 30 -15.59 -8.78 -1.92
N TYR A 31 -15.43 -7.49 -1.60
CA TYR A 31 -15.48 -6.41 -2.59
C TYR A 31 -14.38 -6.56 -3.65
N ASN A 32 -13.12 -6.73 -3.25
CA ASN A 32 -11.99 -6.90 -4.18
C ASN A 32 -12.19 -8.10 -5.10
N LYS A 33 -12.79 -9.19 -4.61
CA LYS A 33 -13.13 -10.36 -5.42
C LYS A 33 -14.17 -10.03 -6.49
N SER A 34 -15.19 -9.22 -6.18
CA SER A 34 -16.23 -8.86 -7.14
C SER A 34 -15.70 -7.95 -8.24
N VAL A 35 -14.91 -6.92 -7.90
CA VAL A 35 -14.33 -6.00 -8.90
C VAL A 35 -13.22 -6.63 -9.72
N ARG A 36 -12.51 -7.64 -9.17
CA ARG A 36 -11.54 -8.44 -9.92
C ARG A 36 -12.22 -9.38 -10.92
N ALA A 37 -13.35 -9.99 -10.55
CA ALA A 37 -14.16 -10.79 -11.47
C ALA A 37 -14.72 -9.95 -12.64
N ALA A 38 -14.97 -8.67 -12.41
CA ALA A 38 -15.35 -7.71 -13.46
C ALA A 38 -14.16 -7.18 -14.29
N CYS A 39 -12.94 -7.70 -14.07
CA CYS A 39 -11.69 -7.26 -14.71
C CYS A 39 -11.35 -5.76 -14.48
N ILE A 40 -11.86 -5.16 -13.40
CA ILE A 40 -11.59 -3.77 -13.01
C ILE A 40 -10.33 -3.70 -12.14
N LEU A 41 -10.22 -4.59 -11.16
CA LEU A 41 -9.08 -4.68 -10.24
C LEU A 41 -8.10 -5.76 -10.68
N GLN A 42 -6.84 -5.39 -10.89
CA GLN A 42 -5.77 -6.29 -11.29
C GLN A 42 -4.97 -6.80 -10.10
N ILE A 43 -4.54 -5.89 -9.22
CA ILE A 43 -3.81 -6.24 -8.01
C ILE A 43 -4.17 -5.31 -6.86
N ALA A 44 -4.19 -5.88 -5.66
CA ALA A 44 -4.43 -5.20 -4.41
C ALA A 44 -3.48 -5.76 -3.36
N GLU A 45 -2.70 -4.89 -2.73
CA GLU A 45 -1.72 -5.32 -1.75
C GLU A 45 -1.61 -4.30 -0.61
N GLY A 46 -1.62 -4.81 0.62
CA GLY A 46 -1.26 -4.06 1.81
C GLY A 46 0.24 -4.13 2.03
N LEU A 47 0.86 -3.01 2.36
CA LEU A 47 2.28 -2.91 2.64
C LEU A 47 2.53 -3.02 4.16
N HIS A 48 3.72 -3.49 4.52
CA HIS A 48 4.14 -3.48 5.92
C HIS A 48 4.36 -2.06 6.42
N THR A 49 4.20 -1.87 7.73
CA THR A 49 4.44 -0.60 8.42
C THR A 49 5.88 -0.13 8.17
N SER A 50 6.08 1.18 8.11
CA SER A 50 7.38 1.81 7.87
C SER A 50 8.42 1.56 8.96
N SER A 51 7.97 1.08 10.13
CA SER A 51 8.83 0.57 11.21
C SER A 51 9.53 -0.75 10.85
N HIS A 52 9.00 -1.50 9.88
CA HIS A 52 9.70 -2.63 9.29
C HIS A 52 10.83 -2.08 8.39
N ASP A 53 12.04 -2.62 8.54
CA ASP A 53 13.28 -2.14 7.93
C ASP A 53 13.08 -1.49 6.53
N CYS A 54 13.22 -0.17 6.45
CA CYS A 54 12.92 0.60 5.23
C CYS A 54 14.20 1.13 4.57
N ARG A 55 14.25 1.08 3.24
CA ARG A 55 15.27 1.74 2.41
C ARG A 55 14.59 2.57 1.34
N ARG A 56 15.15 3.73 1.04
CA ARG A 56 14.74 4.59 -0.06
C ARG A 56 15.73 4.44 -1.19
N ILE A 57 15.20 4.21 -2.38
CA ILE A 57 16.00 4.05 -3.59
C ILE A 57 15.65 5.21 -4.52
N ALA A 58 16.65 6.02 -4.87
CA ALA A 58 16.52 7.03 -5.91
C ALA A 58 17.14 6.50 -7.20
N LEU A 59 16.35 6.49 -8.27
CA LEU A 59 16.77 6.10 -9.62
C LEU A 59 17.10 7.37 -10.41
N GLY A 60 18.37 7.55 -10.75
CA GLY A 60 18.86 8.66 -11.56
C GLY A 60 20.07 8.24 -12.40
N PRO A 61 20.98 9.16 -12.75
CA PRO A 61 22.24 8.82 -13.42
C PRO A 61 23.09 7.80 -12.65
N SER A 62 22.91 7.75 -11.33
CA SER A 62 23.44 6.74 -10.41
C SER A 62 22.31 6.20 -9.51
N LEU A 63 22.46 4.96 -9.05
CA LEU A 63 21.59 4.36 -8.04
C LEU A 63 22.01 4.84 -6.66
N GLU A 64 21.10 5.50 -5.94
CA GLU A 64 21.33 5.91 -4.56
C GLU A 64 20.39 5.15 -3.62
N VAL A 65 20.97 4.53 -2.58
CA VAL A 65 20.22 3.83 -1.53
C VAL A 65 20.45 4.57 -0.23
N THR A 66 19.37 5.05 0.39
CA THR A 66 19.38 5.77 1.66
C THR A 66 18.51 5.05 2.69
N THR A 67 18.75 5.32 3.98
CA THR A 67 17.89 4.82 5.05
C THR A 67 16.51 5.46 4.91
N GLY A 68 15.46 4.64 4.91
CA GLY A 68 14.08 5.09 4.90
C GLY A 68 13.52 5.32 6.31
N PRO A 69 12.21 5.53 6.45
CA PRO A 69 11.19 5.57 5.40
C PRO A 69 11.09 6.93 4.69
N PHE A 70 10.07 7.11 3.83
CA PHE A 70 9.67 8.43 3.34
C PHE A 70 9.16 9.32 4.49
N PRO A 71 9.08 10.65 4.30
CA PRO A 71 8.44 11.52 5.28
C PRO A 71 7.05 11.02 5.66
N ALA A 72 6.63 11.20 6.92
CA ALA A 72 5.39 10.62 7.45
C ALA A 72 4.15 10.95 6.60
N GLY A 73 4.09 12.16 6.02
CA GLY A 73 3.00 12.59 5.13
C GLY A 73 3.02 12.01 3.71
N GLU A 74 3.97 11.14 3.39
CA GLU A 74 4.16 10.50 2.07
C GLU A 74 4.03 8.98 2.13
N LEU A 75 3.79 8.42 3.33
CA LEU A 75 3.69 6.98 3.52
C LEU A 75 2.39 6.41 2.92
N VAL A 76 2.50 5.15 2.49
CA VAL A 76 1.46 4.40 1.80
C VAL A 76 1.30 3.06 2.51
N ALA A 77 0.07 2.75 2.94
CA ALA A 77 -0.27 1.50 3.60
C ALA A 77 -0.66 0.38 2.62
N GLY A 78 -0.87 0.71 1.35
CA GLY A 78 -1.26 -0.24 0.33
C GLY A 78 -1.63 0.42 -0.99
N PHE A 79 -1.93 -0.38 -2.00
CA PHE A 79 -2.33 0.12 -3.31
C PHE A 79 -3.31 -0.81 -4.04
N TRP A 80 -4.02 -0.22 -5.01
CA TRP A 80 -4.84 -0.93 -6.00
C TRP A 80 -4.43 -0.52 -7.41
N ILE A 81 -4.34 -1.48 -8.31
CA ILE A 81 -4.15 -1.29 -9.76
C ILE A 81 -5.28 -1.98 -10.52
#